data_AF-A0A535EKA3-F1
#
_entry.id   AF-A0A535EKA3-F1
#
_cell.length_a   1.000
_cell.length_b   1.000
_cell.length_c   1.000
_cell.angle_alpha   90.00
_cell.angle_beta   90.00
_cell.angle_gamma   90.00
#
_symmetry.space_group_name_H-M   'P 1'
#
loop_
_entity.id
_entity.type
_entity.pdbx_description
1 polymer ?
#
loop_
_entity_poly.entity_id
_entity_poly.type
_entity_poly.pdbx_seq_one_letter_code
_entity_poly.pdbx_strand_id
1 'polypeptide(L)'
;MTALGAEHDRDRVAGLAAETQRRFGRFVREWVDPGAEARDRTGEPLPRAVLEEAGRAGLTGFSLPPEVGGQGRDKFEWGIVLEEVARLSRDPGLLSLIDVGAGVVELLVATGRRDLVERYAIPIAAGTYVCPPAAYEGRDPFEYATIAREEAGGWRLDGGKPFIGGALLADAFLVYARDEASGDILSFLSGA
;
A
#
# COMPACT_ATOMS: atom_id res chain seq x y z
N MET A 1 1.37 22.76 -24.92
CA MET A 1 1.45 21.29 -24.92
C MET A 1 1.15 20.80 -26.33
N THR A 2 2.20 20.65 -27.14
CA THR A 2 2.10 20.38 -28.59
C THR A 2 1.58 18.97 -28.86
N ALA A 3 0.81 18.80 -29.94
CA ALA A 3 0.17 17.54 -30.33
C ALA A 3 1.11 16.31 -30.37
N LEU A 4 2.39 16.53 -30.67
CA LEU A 4 3.45 15.51 -30.65
C LEU A 4 3.70 14.88 -29.25
N GLY A 5 3.55 15.66 -28.16
CA GLY A 5 3.66 15.12 -26.80
C GLY A 5 2.44 14.30 -26.40
N ALA A 6 1.24 14.74 -26.82
CA ALA A 6 -0.01 14.04 -26.53
C ALA A 6 -0.15 12.71 -27.28
N GLU A 7 0.44 12.59 -28.47
CA GLU A 7 0.45 11.34 -29.25
C GLU A 7 1.49 10.34 -28.71
N HIS A 8 2.68 10.83 -28.32
CA HIS A 8 3.70 10.02 -27.66
C HIS A 8 3.22 9.46 -26.31
N ASP A 9 2.48 10.26 -25.53
CA ASP A 9 1.89 9.80 -24.27
C ASP A 9 0.80 8.73 -24.50
N ARG A 10 0.01 8.81 -25.58
CA ARG A 10 -1.02 7.80 -25.88
C ARG A 10 -0.40 6.44 -26.22
N ASP A 11 0.63 6.42 -27.05
CA ASP A 11 1.30 5.16 -27.42
C ASP A 11 2.00 4.53 -26.20
N ARG A 12 2.62 5.36 -25.35
CA ARG A 12 3.21 4.91 -24.08
C ARG A 12 2.16 4.32 -23.15
N VAL A 13 1.02 4.99 -22.98
CA VAL A 13 -0.10 4.51 -22.16
C VAL A 13 -0.67 3.20 -22.72
N ALA A 14 -0.91 3.12 -24.02
CA ALA A 14 -1.41 1.90 -24.67
C ALA A 14 -0.41 0.73 -24.53
N GLY A 15 0.89 1.01 -24.66
CA GLY A 15 1.95 0.02 -24.46
C GLY A 15 1.97 -0.53 -23.03
N LEU A 16 1.87 0.34 -22.02
CA LEU A 16 1.80 -0.04 -20.61
C LEU A 16 0.52 -0.80 -20.27
N ALA A 17 -0.63 -0.39 -20.81
CA ALA A 17 -1.88 -1.11 -20.63
C ALA A 17 -1.78 -2.53 -21.20
N ALA A 18 -1.25 -2.67 -22.41
CA ALA A 18 -1.02 -3.98 -23.03
C ALA A 18 0.00 -4.83 -22.24
N GLU A 19 1.06 -4.23 -21.70
CA GLU A 19 1.99 -4.91 -20.79
C GLU A 19 1.28 -5.41 -19.53
N THR A 20 0.49 -4.54 -18.90
CA THR A 20 -0.29 -4.85 -17.68
C THR A 20 -1.23 -6.01 -17.92
N GLN A 21 -1.98 -6.01 -19.03
CA GLN A 21 -2.86 -7.13 -19.39
C GLN A 21 -2.09 -8.44 -19.57
N ARG A 22 -0.93 -8.41 -20.23
CA ARG A 22 -0.09 -9.60 -20.43
C ARG A 22 0.48 -10.14 -19.12
N ARG A 23 0.95 -9.26 -18.24
CA ARG A 23 1.62 -9.63 -16.99
C ARG A 23 0.65 -10.02 -15.89
N PHE A 24 -0.40 -9.22 -15.69
CA PHE A 24 -1.26 -9.32 -14.51
C PHE A 24 -2.69 -9.74 -14.86
N GLY A 25 -3.12 -9.68 -16.13
CA GLY A 25 -4.50 -10.00 -16.51
C GLY A 25 -4.90 -11.43 -16.18
N ARG A 26 -3.98 -12.40 -16.30
CA ARG A 26 -4.25 -13.78 -15.89
C ARG A 26 -4.38 -13.90 -14.36
N PHE A 27 -3.46 -13.30 -13.62
CA PHE A 27 -3.50 -13.26 -12.16
C PHE A 27 -4.84 -12.66 -11.66
N VAL A 28 -5.25 -11.51 -12.19
CA VAL A 28 -6.52 -10.87 -11.79
C VAL A 28 -7.71 -11.81 -12.03
N ARG A 29 -7.82 -12.40 -13.23
CA ARG A 29 -8.96 -13.28 -13.56
C ARG A 29 -8.99 -14.61 -12.79
N GLU A 30 -7.83 -15.18 -12.50
CA GLU A 30 -7.72 -16.53 -11.89
C GLU A 30 -7.59 -16.51 -10.36
N TRP A 31 -7.09 -15.42 -9.77
CA TRP A 31 -6.80 -15.33 -8.35
C TRP A 31 -7.63 -14.25 -7.63
N VAL A 32 -7.85 -13.10 -8.26
CA VAL A 32 -8.52 -11.96 -7.62
C VAL A 32 -10.03 -12.05 -7.81
N ASP A 33 -10.50 -12.11 -9.06
CA ASP A 33 -11.93 -12.04 -9.39
C ASP A 33 -12.78 -13.20 -8.85
N PRO A 34 -12.27 -14.45 -8.73
CA PRO A 34 -13.07 -15.53 -8.16
C PRO A 34 -13.52 -15.20 -6.74
N GLY A 35 -14.84 -15.16 -6.55
CA GLY A 35 -15.47 -14.86 -5.26
C GLY A 35 -15.51 -13.38 -4.88
N ALA A 36 -15.09 -12.45 -5.73
CA ALA A 36 -15.09 -11.00 -5.42
C ALA A 36 -16.47 -10.50 -4.96
N GLU A 37 -17.53 -10.83 -5.70
CA GLU A 37 -18.91 -10.45 -5.33
C GLU A 37 -19.37 -11.06 -3.99
N ALA A 38 -18.90 -12.27 -3.68
CA ALA A 38 -19.23 -12.92 -2.41
C ALA A 38 -18.48 -12.26 -1.24
N ARG A 39 -17.20 -11.91 -1.42
CA ARG A 39 -16.42 -11.17 -0.44
C ARG A 39 -17.02 -9.79 -0.16
N ASP A 40 -17.37 -9.06 -1.21
CA ASP A 40 -18.04 -7.75 -1.10
C ASP A 40 -19.32 -7.85 -0.26
N ARG A 41 -20.19 -8.81 -0.57
CA ARG A 41 -21.45 -9.03 0.16
C ARG A 41 -21.26 -9.44 1.62
N THR A 42 -20.16 -10.12 1.94
CA THR A 42 -19.91 -10.67 3.28
C THR A 42 -18.97 -9.83 4.13
N GLY A 43 -18.27 -8.86 3.53
CA GLY A 43 -17.22 -8.08 4.19
C GLY A 43 -15.95 -8.89 4.47
N GLU A 44 -15.74 -10.02 3.79
CA GLU A 44 -14.53 -10.82 3.93
C GLU A 44 -13.33 -10.11 3.28
N PRO A 45 -12.14 -10.09 3.93
CA PRO A 45 -10.96 -9.48 3.34
C PRO A 45 -10.47 -10.29 2.14
N LEU A 46 -9.64 -9.65 1.32
CA LEU A 46 -8.89 -10.35 0.28
C LEU A 46 -8.04 -11.49 0.88
N PRO A 47 -8.03 -12.69 0.27
CA PRO A 47 -7.18 -13.77 0.78
C PRO A 47 -5.70 -13.38 0.74
N ARG A 48 -4.95 -13.68 1.81
CA ARG A 48 -3.50 -13.39 1.86
C ARG A 48 -2.73 -13.96 0.67
N ALA A 49 -3.11 -15.15 0.20
CA ALA A 49 -2.50 -15.77 -0.98
C ALA A 49 -2.60 -14.91 -2.25
N VAL A 50 -3.62 -14.05 -2.38
CA VAL A 50 -3.74 -13.11 -3.50
C VAL A 50 -2.66 -12.02 -3.41
N LEU A 51 -2.38 -11.50 -2.22
CA LEU A 51 -1.33 -10.50 -2.01
C LEU A 51 0.07 -11.08 -2.21
N GLU A 52 0.31 -12.30 -1.70
CA GLU A 52 1.58 -13.01 -1.92
C GLU A 52 1.83 -13.25 -3.41
N GLU A 53 0.79 -13.66 -4.15
CA GLU A 53 0.89 -13.88 -5.59
C GLU A 53 1.06 -12.56 -6.35
N ALA A 54 0.41 -11.48 -5.92
CA ALA A 54 0.67 -10.13 -6.46
C ALA A 54 2.15 -9.73 -6.28
N GLY A 55 2.75 -10.09 -5.14
CA GLY A 55 4.18 -9.93 -4.90
C GLY A 55 5.06 -10.74 -5.83
N ARG A 56 4.78 -12.04 -5.98
CA ARG A 56 5.52 -12.93 -6.91
C ARG A 56 5.41 -12.49 -8.36
N ALA A 57 4.25 -12.00 -8.79
CA ALA A 57 4.04 -11.45 -10.12
C ALA A 57 4.78 -10.11 -10.33
N GLY A 58 5.24 -9.48 -9.25
CA GLY A 58 5.91 -8.18 -9.26
C GLY A 58 4.95 -6.99 -9.32
N LEU A 59 3.68 -7.17 -8.99
CA LEU A 59 2.70 -6.09 -9.00
C LEU A 59 2.92 -5.13 -7.82
N THR A 60 3.08 -5.65 -6.59
CA THR A 60 3.32 -4.84 -5.38
C THR A 60 4.65 -4.09 -5.44
N GLY A 61 5.67 -4.70 -6.06
CA GLY A 61 7.00 -4.12 -6.23
C GLY A 61 7.17 -3.26 -7.48
N PHE A 62 6.12 -2.97 -8.25
CA PHE A 62 6.26 -2.37 -9.59
C PHE A 62 6.99 -1.02 -9.57
N SER A 63 6.54 -0.05 -8.76
CA SER A 63 7.18 1.27 -8.66
C SER A 63 8.29 1.35 -7.62
N LEU A 64 8.46 0.30 -6.81
CA LEU A 64 9.35 0.32 -5.66
C LEU A 64 10.82 0.17 -6.10
N PRO A 65 11.78 0.69 -5.31
CA PRO A 65 13.18 0.64 -5.70
C PRO A 65 13.75 -0.79 -5.63
N PRO A 66 14.82 -1.09 -6.40
CA PRO A 66 15.43 -2.43 -6.41
C PRO A 66 15.93 -2.92 -5.05
N GLU A 67 16.29 -2.01 -4.14
CA GLU A 67 16.75 -2.34 -2.79
C GLU A 67 15.70 -3.05 -1.91
N VAL A 68 14.42 -2.92 -2.23
CA VAL A 68 13.33 -3.67 -1.60
C VAL A 68 12.79 -4.81 -2.47
N GLY A 69 13.51 -5.16 -3.54
CA GLY A 69 13.07 -6.15 -4.53
C GLY A 69 12.09 -5.59 -5.58
N GLY A 70 11.95 -4.26 -5.69
CA GLY A 70 11.09 -3.62 -6.67
C GLY A 70 11.71 -3.47 -8.06
N GLN A 71 10.92 -3.01 -9.03
CA GLN A 71 11.33 -2.87 -10.44
C GLN A 71 11.84 -1.46 -10.79
N GLY A 72 11.71 -0.48 -9.89
CA GLY A 72 12.17 0.89 -10.09
C GLY A 72 11.43 1.66 -11.18
N ARG A 73 10.17 1.29 -11.47
CA ARG A 73 9.33 1.98 -12.46
C ARG A 73 8.86 3.33 -11.92
N ASP A 74 8.69 4.29 -12.82
CA ASP A 74 8.30 5.63 -12.40
C ASP A 74 6.82 5.71 -11.96
N LYS A 75 6.45 6.79 -11.26
CA LYS A 75 5.07 6.98 -10.77
C LYS A 75 4.04 7.19 -11.87
N PHE A 76 4.46 7.66 -13.05
CA PHE A 76 3.57 7.78 -14.20
C PHE A 76 3.21 6.38 -14.72
N GLU A 77 4.19 5.51 -14.90
CA GLU A 77 3.97 4.10 -15.25
C GLU A 77 3.11 3.40 -14.19
N TRP A 78 3.36 3.65 -12.91
CA TRP A 78 2.59 3.07 -11.82
C TRP A 78 1.11 3.44 -11.87
N GLY A 79 0.79 4.72 -12.09
CA GLY A 79 -0.59 5.18 -12.25
C GLY A 79 -1.31 4.46 -13.38
N ILE A 80 -0.65 4.28 -14.54
CA ILE A 80 -1.25 3.56 -15.68
C ILE A 80 -1.46 2.07 -15.37
N VAL A 81 -0.52 1.42 -14.67
CA VAL A 81 -0.67 0.02 -14.24
C VAL A 81 -1.85 -0.11 -13.27
N LEU A 82 -1.97 0.78 -12.29
CA LEU A 82 -3.09 0.80 -11.35
C LEU A 82 -4.43 0.97 -12.07
N GLU A 83 -4.52 1.92 -13.00
CA GLU A 83 -5.73 2.15 -13.80
C GLU A 83 -6.13 0.92 -14.62
N GLU A 84 -5.16 0.24 -15.24
CA GLU A 84 -5.46 -0.93 -16.05
C GLU A 84 -5.81 -2.15 -15.19
N VAL A 85 -5.14 -2.35 -14.04
CA VAL A 85 -5.56 -3.38 -13.07
C VAL A 85 -6.95 -3.08 -12.49
N ALA A 86 -7.32 -1.80 -12.28
CA ALA A 86 -8.68 -1.39 -11.88
C ALA A 86 -9.72 -1.82 -12.91
N ARG A 87 -9.41 -1.66 -14.20
CA ARG A 87 -10.33 -2.08 -15.29
C ARG A 87 -10.51 -3.58 -15.34
N LEU A 88 -9.48 -4.34 -14.98
CA LEU A 88 -9.48 -5.80 -15.01
C LEU A 88 -10.15 -6.40 -13.77
N SER A 89 -9.93 -5.81 -12.59
CA SER A 89 -10.33 -6.37 -11.30
C SER A 89 -11.80 -6.06 -10.96
N ARG A 90 -12.51 -7.07 -10.46
CA ARG A 90 -13.83 -6.92 -9.83
C ARG A 90 -13.75 -6.70 -8.32
N ASP A 91 -12.57 -6.83 -7.73
CA ASP A 91 -12.32 -6.58 -6.31
C ASP A 91 -11.51 -5.27 -6.15
N PRO A 92 -12.13 -4.18 -5.68
CA PRO A 92 -11.44 -2.90 -5.51
C PRO A 92 -10.44 -2.92 -4.33
N GLY A 93 -10.55 -3.90 -3.43
CA GLY A 93 -9.65 -4.03 -2.28
C GLY A 93 -8.20 -4.27 -2.69
N LEU A 94 -7.96 -4.92 -3.83
CA LEU A 94 -6.61 -5.26 -4.29
C LEU A 94 -5.79 -3.99 -4.51
N LEU A 95 -6.35 -3.06 -5.29
CA LEU A 95 -5.65 -1.82 -5.63
C LEU A 95 -5.39 -0.96 -4.41
N SER A 96 -6.36 -0.87 -3.50
CA SER A 96 -6.18 -0.12 -2.26
C SER A 96 -5.03 -0.69 -1.44
N LEU A 97 -4.93 -2.01 -1.30
CA LEU A 97 -3.87 -2.66 -0.51
C LEU A 97 -2.49 -2.48 -1.16
N ILE A 98 -2.36 -2.67 -2.47
CA ILE A 98 -1.06 -2.57 -3.14
C ILE A 98 -0.53 -1.13 -3.18
N ASP A 99 -1.39 -0.13 -3.45
CA ASP A 99 -0.95 1.26 -3.57
C ASP A 99 -0.61 1.87 -2.20
N VAL A 100 -1.44 1.60 -1.19
CA VAL A 100 -1.14 1.98 0.20
C VAL A 100 0.13 1.30 0.69
N GLY A 101 0.31 0.01 0.40
CA GLY A 101 1.52 -0.73 0.73
C GLY A 101 2.77 -0.12 0.09
N ALA A 102 2.69 0.26 -1.19
CA ALA A 102 3.79 0.93 -1.88
C ALA A 102 4.17 2.27 -1.22
N GLY A 103 3.18 3.09 -0.84
CA GLY A 103 3.43 4.34 -0.11
C GLY A 103 4.10 4.13 1.25
N VAL A 104 3.71 3.09 1.99
CA VAL A 104 4.36 2.73 3.27
C VAL A 104 5.81 2.29 3.03
N VAL A 105 6.07 1.47 2.01
CA VAL A 105 7.45 1.07 1.66
C VAL A 105 8.31 2.29 1.34
N GLU A 106 7.79 3.22 0.54
CA GLU A 106 8.50 4.45 0.17
C GLU A 106 8.83 5.30 1.40
N LEU A 107 7.89 5.44 2.34
CA LEU A 107 8.14 6.13 3.60
C LEU A 107 9.25 5.45 4.40
N LEU A 108 9.19 4.13 4.55
CA LEU A 108 10.17 3.36 5.32
C LEU A 108 11.57 3.46 4.71
N VAL A 109 11.68 3.36 3.38
CA VAL A 109 12.93 3.57 2.65
C VAL A 109 13.46 4.98 2.86
N ALA A 110 12.60 6.00 2.76
CA ALA A 110 13.00 7.39 2.93
C ALA A 110 13.57 7.72 4.32
N THR A 111 13.27 6.92 5.35
CA THR A 111 13.88 7.11 6.68
C THR A 111 15.38 6.83 6.72
N GLY A 112 15.92 6.08 5.74
CA GLY A 112 17.30 5.60 5.75
C GLY A 112 17.62 4.53 6.81
N ARG A 113 16.60 4.06 7.55
CA ARG A 113 16.74 3.06 8.62
C ARG A 113 16.69 1.64 8.04
N ARG A 114 17.86 0.99 7.93
CA ARG A 114 17.97 -0.37 7.39
C ARG A 114 17.13 -1.39 8.13
N ASP A 115 17.03 -1.29 9.45
CA ASP A 115 16.23 -2.20 10.27
C ASP A 115 14.74 -2.13 9.95
N LEU A 116 14.22 -0.95 9.59
CA LEU A 116 12.83 -0.78 9.17
C LEU A 116 12.61 -1.31 7.74
N VAL A 117 13.58 -1.09 6.87
CA VAL A 117 13.53 -1.58 5.49
C VAL A 117 13.53 -3.11 5.46
N GLU A 118 14.45 -3.75 6.18
CA GLU A 118 14.57 -5.21 6.24
C GLU A 118 13.36 -5.87 6.90
N ARG A 119 12.87 -5.29 8.00
CA ARG A 119 11.78 -5.89 8.79
C ARG A 119 10.40 -5.70 8.18
N TYR A 120 10.16 -4.56 7.52
CA TYR A 120 8.81 -4.19 7.07
C TYR A 120 8.75 -3.93 5.57
N ALA A 121 9.66 -3.11 5.02
CA ALA A 121 9.55 -2.68 3.63
C ALA A 121 9.72 -3.84 2.63
N ILE A 122 10.72 -4.70 2.83
CA ILE A 122 10.96 -5.87 1.98
C ILE A 122 9.76 -6.84 2.02
N PRO A 123 9.24 -7.26 3.20
CA PRO A 123 8.06 -8.12 3.27
C PRO A 123 6.78 -7.52 2.65
N ILE A 124 6.57 -6.20 2.78
CA ILE A 124 5.43 -5.50 2.16
C ILE A 124 5.59 -5.49 0.64
N ALA A 125 6.78 -5.16 0.13
CA ALA A 125 7.09 -5.19 -1.29
C ALA A 125 6.93 -6.59 -1.89
N ALA A 126 7.17 -7.65 -1.11
CA ALA A 126 6.96 -9.05 -1.49
C ALA A 126 5.51 -9.52 -1.36
N GLY A 127 4.58 -8.68 -0.88
CA GLY A 127 3.17 -9.05 -0.69
C GLY A 127 2.90 -10.00 0.48
N THR A 128 3.92 -10.27 1.30
CA THR A 128 3.85 -11.21 2.44
C THR A 128 3.52 -10.52 3.77
N TYR A 129 3.39 -9.20 3.77
CA TYR A 129 3.19 -8.40 4.98
C TYR A 129 2.30 -7.20 4.67
N VAL A 130 1.36 -6.90 5.55
CA VAL A 130 0.43 -5.78 5.39
C VAL A 130 0.57 -4.83 6.58
N CYS A 131 0.88 -3.57 6.30
CA CYS A 131 1.10 -2.55 7.32
C CYS A 131 0.35 -1.27 6.97
N PRO A 132 -0.99 -1.22 7.14
CA PRO A 132 -1.74 -0.05 6.74
C PRO A 132 -1.46 1.14 7.66
N PRO A 133 -1.52 2.38 7.13
CA PRO A 133 -1.37 3.58 7.93
C PRO A 133 -2.64 3.83 8.76
N ALA A 134 -2.44 3.96 10.07
CA ALA A 134 -3.45 4.40 11.03
C ALA A 134 -3.22 5.89 11.33
N ALA A 135 -3.52 6.74 10.34
CA ALA A 135 -3.30 8.18 10.41
C ALA A 135 -4.55 8.94 10.87
N TYR A 136 -5.68 8.74 10.19
CA TYR A 136 -6.88 9.56 10.37
C TYR A 136 -7.66 9.22 11.65
N GLU A 137 -8.18 10.26 12.31
CA GLU A 137 -9.01 10.15 13.52
C GLU A 137 -10.35 10.88 13.41
N GLY A 138 -10.55 11.63 12.33
CA GLY A 138 -11.73 12.45 12.16
C GLY A 138 -11.71 13.20 10.83
N ARG A 139 -12.46 14.30 10.79
CA ARG A 139 -12.59 15.14 9.59
C ARG A 139 -11.36 16.02 9.36
N ASP A 140 -10.75 16.53 10.44
CA ASP A 140 -9.50 17.28 10.36
C ASP A 140 -8.32 16.29 10.40
N PRO A 141 -7.51 16.19 9.33
CA PRO A 141 -6.38 15.27 9.28
C PRO A 141 -5.20 15.67 10.17
N PHE A 142 -5.23 16.86 10.78
CA PHE A 142 -4.20 17.35 11.69
C PHE A 142 -4.63 17.30 13.17
N GLU A 143 -5.88 16.95 13.45
CA GLU A 143 -6.38 16.79 14.81
C GLU A 143 -6.19 15.33 15.27
N TYR A 144 -5.08 15.09 15.95
CA TYR A 144 -4.76 13.81 16.57
C TYR A 144 -5.18 13.81 18.04
N ALA A 145 -6.18 13.01 18.40
CA ALA A 145 -6.56 12.70 19.76
C ALA A 145 -5.74 11.54 20.35
N THR A 146 -5.21 10.63 19.52
CA THR A 146 -4.28 9.59 19.98
C THR A 146 -2.99 10.23 20.52
N ILE A 147 -2.68 9.93 21.78
CA ILE A 147 -1.53 10.47 22.50
C ILE A 147 -0.41 9.43 22.54
N ALA A 148 0.81 9.87 22.22
CA ALA A 148 2.04 9.15 22.50
C ALA A 148 2.69 9.70 23.77
N ARG A 149 2.99 8.83 24.73
CA ARG A 149 3.73 9.16 25.95
C ARG A 149 5.02 8.36 26.02
N GLU A 150 6.15 9.03 26.24
CA GLU A 150 7.40 8.34 26.51
C GLU A 150 7.30 7.67 27.89
N GLU A 151 7.58 6.37 27.95
CA GLU A 151 7.58 5.57 29.18
C GLU A 151 8.89 4.77 29.28
N ALA A 152 9.16 4.17 30.44
CA ALA A 152 10.36 3.38 30.64
C ALA A 152 10.42 2.21 29.64
N GLY A 153 11.34 2.28 28.68
CA GLY A 153 11.54 1.24 27.66
C GLY A 153 10.80 1.44 26.35
N GLY A 154 10.12 2.58 26.12
CA GLY A 154 9.51 2.88 24.83
C GLY A 154 8.43 3.95 24.89
N TRP A 155 7.36 3.74 24.12
CA TRP A 155 6.24 4.66 23.99
C TRP A 155 4.94 3.94 24.27
N ARG A 156 4.05 4.57 25.05
CA ARG A 156 2.66 4.15 25.19
C ARG A 156 1.79 5.01 24.28
N LEU A 157 1.01 4.35 23.42
CA LEU A 157 0.00 5.00 22.59
C LEU A 157 -1.38 4.79 23.22
N ASP A 158 -2.16 5.85 23.38
CA ASP A 158 -3.51 5.81 23.95
C ASP A 158 -4.48 6.62 23.07
N GLY A 159 -5.43 5.92 22.45
CA GLY A 159 -6.38 6.52 21.50
C GLY A 159 -7.11 5.50 20.64
N GLY A 160 -7.82 5.99 19.62
CA GLY A 160 -8.60 5.19 18.69
C GLY A 160 -8.33 5.61 17.25
N LYS A 161 -8.11 4.62 16.38
CA LYS A 161 -7.85 4.84 14.95
C LYS A 161 -8.96 4.20 14.10
N PRO A 162 -9.98 4.97 13.69
CA PRO A 162 -11.06 4.45 12.88
C PRO A 162 -10.69 4.35 11.40
N PHE A 163 -11.49 3.61 10.62
CA PHE A 163 -11.44 3.57 9.16
C PHE A 163 -10.10 3.13 8.54
N ILE A 164 -9.37 2.24 9.21
CA ILE A 164 -8.10 1.72 8.69
C ILE A 164 -8.39 0.67 7.61
N GLY A 165 -8.25 1.06 6.34
CA GLY A 165 -8.31 0.13 5.21
C GLY A 165 -7.23 -0.95 5.32
N GLY A 166 -7.62 -2.22 5.18
CA GLY A 166 -6.69 -3.35 5.31
C GLY A 166 -6.43 -3.82 6.75
N ALA A 167 -7.08 -3.25 7.76
CA ALA A 167 -6.86 -3.64 9.16
C ALA A 167 -7.08 -5.13 9.46
N LEU A 168 -8.05 -5.78 8.79
CA LEU A 168 -8.31 -7.22 8.96
C LEU A 168 -7.17 -8.12 8.45
N LEU A 169 -6.24 -7.56 7.66
CA LEU A 169 -5.08 -8.27 7.13
C LEU A 169 -3.77 -7.79 7.77
N ALA A 170 -3.82 -6.80 8.66
CA ALA A 170 -2.63 -6.14 9.17
C ALA A 170 -1.75 -7.11 9.99
N ASP A 171 -0.46 -7.05 9.73
CA ASP A 171 0.59 -7.67 10.53
C ASP A 171 1.24 -6.65 11.48
N ALA A 172 1.17 -5.38 11.10
CA ALA A 172 1.50 -4.21 11.91
C ALA A 172 0.65 -3.01 11.45
N PHE A 173 0.72 -1.91 12.18
CA PHE A 173 0.15 -0.63 11.81
C PHE A 173 1.23 0.44 11.83
N LEU A 174 1.21 1.32 10.83
CA LEU A 174 1.95 2.58 10.86
C LEU A 174 1.05 3.62 11.55
N VAL A 175 1.24 3.80 12.85
CA VAL A 175 0.40 4.63 13.70
C VAL A 175 0.97 6.03 13.81
N TYR A 176 0.15 7.04 13.50
CA TYR A 176 0.50 8.43 13.77
C TYR A 176 -0.12 8.85 15.09
N ALA A 177 0.63 9.48 15.98
CA ALA A 177 0.10 9.94 17.26
C ALA A 177 0.76 11.26 17.67
N ARG A 178 0.01 12.08 18.42
CA ARG A 178 0.53 13.33 18.96
C ARG A 178 1.37 13.04 20.19
N ASP A 179 2.61 13.48 20.20
CA ASP A 179 3.46 13.44 21.38
C ASP A 179 2.90 14.35 22.48
N GLU A 180 2.74 13.81 23.69
CA GLU A 180 2.24 14.56 24.84
C GLU A 180 3.20 15.68 25.26
N ALA A 181 4.50 15.49 25.07
CA ALA A 181 5.51 16.44 25.53
C ALA A 181 5.68 17.65 24.58
N SER A 182 5.84 17.39 23.28
CA SER A 182 6.09 18.43 22.28
C SER A 182 4.82 18.92 21.58
N GLY A 183 3.78 18.10 21.50
CA GLY A 183 2.63 18.33 20.62
C GLY A 183 2.89 17.98 19.16
N ASP A 184 4.11 17.55 18.80
CA ASP A 184 4.46 17.11 17.45
C ASP A 184 3.76 15.80 17.10
N ILE A 185 3.63 15.53 15.79
CA ILE A 185 3.10 14.25 15.31
C ILE A 185 4.26 13.29 15.06
N LEU A 186 4.24 12.17 15.76
CA LEU A 186 5.21 11.08 15.62
C LEU A 186 4.57 9.90 14.89
N SER A 187 5.41 9.12 14.21
CA SER A 187 5.01 7.88 13.51
C SER A 187 5.64 6.67 14.19
N PHE A 188 4.84 5.64 14.44
CA PHE A 188 5.22 4.42 15.14
C PHE A 188 4.85 3.20 14.31
N LEU A 189 5.66 2.15 14.38
CA LEU A 189 5.30 0.82 13.89
C LEU A 189 4.88 -0.02 15.10
N SER A 190 3.59 -0.38 15.15
CA SER A 190 3.01 -1.23 16.20
C SER A 190 2.62 -2.56 15.60
N GLY A 191 2.96 -3.69 16.26
CA GLY A 191 2.41 -4.99 15.87
C GLY A 191 0.88 -4.98 15.96
N ALA A 192 0.23 -5.77 15.08
CA ALA A 192 -1.21 -5.99 15.09
C ALA A 192 -1.63 -7.02 16.15
#